data_AF-A0A3C0T8F9-F1
#
_entry.id   AF-A0A3C0T8F9-F1
#
_cell.length_a   1.000
_cell.length_b   1.000
_cell.length_c   1.000
_cell.angle_alpha   90.00
_cell.angle_beta   90.00
_cell.angle_gamma   90.00
#
_symmetry.space_group_name_H-M   'P 1'
#
loop_
_entity.id
_entity.type
_entity.pdbx_description
1 polymer ?
#
loop_
_entity_poly.entity_id
_entity_poly.type
_entity_poly.pdbx_seq_one_letter_code
_entity_poly.pdbx_strand_id
1 'polypeptide(L)'
;MSERLRIGEGQVSGYLSISLGLISLGGVICFHFPEYFTTAEFRSLYPTEMLRWLLLLCLILAFGFALLSFLLGTSSKLAFTGVMITALAVVLGGHTVEIDEFEQSLYSISLDWLLIDIVVLSAIFVPIELFLPKRESQTKFHEEWRTDLVYFAISHLLVQLTAVIIKTPAEFIFRDWGLNDVQSVVSGWPFLIQVFVAILVADLCQYTIHRAFHRLPYLWRVHSVHHSIWAVDWIAGSRLHLVDILITR
;
A
#
# COMPACT_ATOMS: atom_id res chain seq x y z
N MET A 1 21.51 10.31 14.93
CA MET A 1 20.77 10.97 13.82
C MET A 1 21.27 10.42 12.50
N SER A 2 20.40 9.81 11.70
CA SER A 2 20.71 9.50 10.29
C SER A 2 20.98 10.80 9.56
N GLU A 3 22.10 10.92 8.84
CA GLU A 3 22.32 12.06 7.94
C GLU A 3 21.29 12.05 6.81
N ARG A 4 20.93 13.24 6.32
CA ARG A 4 20.05 13.39 5.15
C ARG A 4 20.81 12.90 3.91
N LEU A 5 20.18 12.05 3.10
CA LEU A 5 20.76 11.61 1.84
C LEU A 5 21.08 12.82 0.95
N ARG A 6 22.28 12.81 0.36
CA ARG A 6 22.74 13.85 -0.55
C ARG A 6 22.58 13.40 -2.00
N ILE A 7 22.00 14.26 -2.82
CA ILE A 7 21.84 14.01 -4.25
C ILE A 7 23.22 14.09 -4.91
N GLY A 8 23.48 13.20 -5.87
CA GLY A 8 24.77 13.13 -6.57
C GLY A 8 25.79 12.18 -5.94
N GLU A 9 25.55 11.72 -4.72
CA GLU A 9 26.42 10.74 -4.04
C GLU A 9 25.94 9.29 -4.24
N GLY A 10 25.25 8.94 -5.33
CA GLY A 10 24.90 7.54 -5.68
C GLY A 10 23.94 6.76 -4.75
N GLN A 11 23.78 7.16 -3.49
CA GLN A 11 22.97 6.46 -2.48
C GLN A 11 21.49 6.49 -2.81
N VAL A 12 20.97 7.66 -3.20
CA VAL A 12 19.56 7.84 -3.60
C VAL A 12 19.23 6.90 -4.77
N SER A 13 20.08 6.87 -5.80
CA SER A 13 19.94 5.95 -6.92
C SER A 13 20.00 4.49 -6.47
N GLY A 14 20.87 4.15 -5.52
CA GLY A 14 20.93 2.80 -4.94
C GLY A 14 19.62 2.39 -4.26
N TYR A 15 19.01 3.27 -3.46
CA TYR A 15 17.70 3.00 -2.83
C TYR A 15 16.58 2.90 -3.87
N LEU A 16 16.53 3.80 -4.86
CA LEU A 16 15.53 3.74 -5.93
C LEU A 16 15.63 2.42 -6.72
N SER A 17 16.86 1.96 -6.99
CA SER A 17 17.10 0.67 -7.63
C SER A 17 16.54 -0.49 -6.82
N ILE A 18 16.83 -0.54 -5.52
CA ILE A 18 16.30 -1.58 -4.62
C ILE A 18 14.77 -1.52 -4.56
N SER A 19 14.19 -0.34 -4.37
CA SER A 19 12.73 -0.17 -4.27
C SER A 19 12.02 -0.62 -5.54
N LEU A 20 12.46 -0.16 -6.71
CA LEU A 20 11.87 -0.56 -8.00
C LEU A 20 12.12 -2.04 -8.31
N GLY A 21 13.27 -2.58 -7.93
CA GLY A 21 13.57 -4.01 -8.04
C GLY A 21 12.62 -4.85 -7.19
N LEU A 22 12.36 -4.45 -5.94
CA LEU A 22 11.42 -5.14 -5.04
C LEU A 22 9.98 -5.05 -5.56
N ILE A 23 9.57 -3.88 -6.05
CA ILE A 23 8.25 -3.71 -6.68
C ILE A 23 8.12 -4.63 -7.89
N SER A 24 9.16 -4.70 -8.71
CA SER A 24 9.17 -5.56 -9.90
C SER A 24 9.13 -7.04 -9.54
N LEU A 25 9.91 -7.47 -8.55
CA LEU A 25 9.90 -8.84 -8.06
C LEU A 25 8.54 -9.22 -7.49
N GLY A 26 7.91 -8.33 -6.71
CA GLY A 26 6.54 -8.53 -6.22
C GLY A 26 5.54 -8.66 -7.37
N GLY A 27 5.64 -7.81 -8.40
CA GLY A 27 4.79 -7.89 -9.59
C GLY A 27 4.94 -9.22 -10.34
N VAL A 28 6.17 -9.71 -10.47
CA VAL A 28 6.46 -11.03 -11.06
C VAL A 28 5.85 -12.16 -10.22
N ILE A 29 5.94 -12.09 -8.88
CA ILE A 29 5.29 -13.06 -7.97
C ILE A 29 3.77 -13.02 -8.17
N CYS A 30 3.16 -11.84 -8.29
CA CYS A 30 1.73 -11.70 -8.57
C CYS A 30 1.33 -12.31 -9.91
N PHE A 31 2.20 -12.29 -10.93
CA PHE A 31 1.92 -12.93 -12.23
C PHE A 31 2.05 -14.47 -12.17
N HIS A 32 2.98 -15.01 -11.38
CA HIS A 32 3.13 -16.47 -11.22
C HIS A 32 2.06 -17.10 -10.35
N PHE A 33 1.60 -16.38 -9.32
CA PHE A 33 0.70 -16.91 -8.29
C PHE A 33 -0.47 -15.95 -8.04
N PRO A 34 -1.22 -15.58 -9.09
CA PRO A 34 -2.27 -14.57 -9.00
C PRO A 34 -3.41 -14.97 -8.04
N GLU A 35 -3.69 -16.26 -7.88
CA GLU A 35 -4.71 -16.79 -6.98
C GLU A 35 -4.41 -16.51 -5.51
N TYR A 36 -3.12 -16.37 -5.14
CA TYR A 36 -2.68 -16.13 -3.77
C TYR A 36 -2.25 -14.70 -3.50
N PHE A 37 -1.70 -14.00 -4.49
CA PHE A 37 -1.06 -12.69 -4.30
C PHE A 37 -1.77 -11.51 -4.94
N THR A 38 -2.93 -11.76 -5.55
CA THR A 38 -3.74 -10.68 -6.13
C THR A 38 -5.18 -10.68 -5.60
N THR A 39 -5.77 -9.50 -5.57
CA THR A 39 -7.10 -9.24 -5.04
C THR A 39 -8.11 -9.28 -6.20
N ALA A 40 -9.15 -10.10 -6.06
CA ALA A 40 -10.10 -10.37 -7.15
C ALA A 40 -10.84 -9.11 -7.61
N GLU A 41 -11.24 -8.27 -6.66
CA GLU A 41 -11.93 -7.01 -6.91
C GLU A 41 -11.07 -6.05 -7.75
N PHE A 42 -9.78 -5.94 -7.45
CA PHE A 42 -8.88 -5.00 -8.10
C PHE A 42 -8.45 -5.44 -9.49
N ARG A 43 -8.26 -6.75 -9.70
CA ARG A 43 -7.86 -7.30 -11.01
C ARG A 43 -8.83 -6.92 -12.14
N SER A 44 -10.10 -6.74 -11.81
CA SER A 44 -11.13 -6.31 -12.78
C SER A 44 -11.01 -4.85 -13.22
N LEU A 45 -10.24 -4.03 -12.49
CA LEU A 45 -10.19 -2.57 -12.68
C LEU A 45 -9.09 -2.11 -13.63
N TYR A 46 -8.08 -2.93 -13.91
CA TYR A 46 -6.95 -2.56 -14.75
C TYR A 46 -6.58 -3.65 -15.77
N PRO A 47 -6.18 -3.28 -17.01
CA PRO A 47 -5.73 -4.25 -18.00
C PRO A 47 -4.38 -4.88 -17.61
N THR A 48 -4.24 -6.19 -17.77
CA THR A 48 -2.99 -6.92 -17.54
C THR A 48 -1.83 -6.38 -18.38
N GLU A 49 -2.08 -6.01 -19.64
CA GLU A 49 -1.06 -5.42 -20.52
C GLU A 49 -0.46 -4.14 -19.96
N MET A 50 -1.28 -3.28 -19.34
CA MET A 50 -0.78 -2.07 -18.69
C MET A 50 0.19 -2.42 -17.56
N LEU A 51 -0.11 -3.45 -16.75
CA LEU A 51 0.77 -3.90 -15.69
C LEU A 51 2.09 -4.47 -16.22
N ARG A 52 2.07 -5.19 -17.35
CA ARG A 52 3.30 -5.70 -17.99
C ARG A 52 4.23 -4.55 -18.39
N TRP A 53 3.69 -3.52 -19.05
CA TRP A 53 4.49 -2.36 -19.44
C TRP A 53 5.00 -1.56 -18.25
N LEU A 54 4.19 -1.41 -17.20
CA LEU A 54 4.61 -0.79 -15.96
C LEU A 54 5.75 -1.58 -15.29
N LEU A 55 5.62 -2.90 -15.22
CA LEU A 55 6.64 -3.80 -14.69
C LEU A 55 7.95 -3.70 -15.49
N LEU A 56 7.88 -3.68 -16.82
CA LEU A 56 9.05 -3.47 -17.67
C LEU A 56 9.72 -2.11 -17.40
N LEU A 57 8.93 -1.05 -17.29
CA LEU A 57 9.43 0.29 -16.95
C LEU A 57 10.15 0.27 -15.58
N CYS A 58 9.55 -0.34 -14.56
CA CYS A 58 10.18 -0.48 -13.25
C CYS A 58 11.50 -1.26 -13.31
N LEU A 59 11.58 -2.36 -14.06
CA LEU A 59 12.82 -3.14 -14.25
C LEU A 59 13.92 -2.31 -14.95
N ILE A 60 13.58 -1.59 -16.01
CA ILE A 60 14.53 -0.73 -16.75
C ILE A 60 15.05 0.39 -15.83
N LEU A 61 14.15 1.07 -15.12
CA LEU A 61 14.52 2.13 -14.19
C LEU A 61 15.35 1.58 -13.02
N ALA A 62 15.00 0.42 -12.47
CA ALA A 62 15.76 -0.21 -11.39
C ALA A 62 17.21 -0.48 -11.80
N PHE A 63 17.41 -1.02 -13.01
CA PHE A 63 18.74 -1.24 -13.56
C PHE A 63 19.48 0.08 -13.84
N GLY A 64 18.80 1.07 -14.45
CA GLY A 64 19.36 2.39 -14.73
C GLY A 64 19.84 3.10 -13.45
N PHE A 65 19.07 3.03 -12.37
CA PHE A 65 19.45 3.60 -11.08
C PHE A 65 20.58 2.82 -10.39
N ALA A 66 20.65 1.49 -10.54
CA ALA A 66 21.80 0.72 -10.07
C ALA A 66 23.09 1.14 -10.79
N LEU A 67 23.03 1.27 -12.12
CA LEU A 67 24.17 1.72 -12.91
C LEU A 67 24.61 3.13 -12.50
N LEU A 68 23.66 4.05 -12.36
CA LEU A 68 23.94 5.41 -11.89
C LEU A 68 24.56 5.41 -10.48
N SER A 69 24.05 4.60 -9.56
CA SER A 69 24.61 4.44 -8.22
C SER A 69 26.05 3.92 -8.25
N PHE A 70 26.34 2.96 -9.14
CA PHE A 70 27.69 2.43 -9.34
C PHE A 70 28.64 3.49 -9.91
N LEU A 71 28.21 4.24 -10.94
CA LEU A 71 29.01 5.29 -11.59
C LEU A 71 29.33 6.45 -10.65
N LEU A 72 28.43 6.77 -9.71
CA LEU A 72 28.65 7.82 -8.70
C LEU A 72 29.55 7.37 -7.53
N GLY A 73 29.97 6.09 -7.50
CA GLY A 73 31.21 5.66 -6.82
C GLY A 73 31.15 5.45 -5.30
N THR A 74 30.01 5.65 -4.65
CA THR A 74 29.90 5.74 -3.17
C THR A 74 29.08 4.62 -2.53
N SER A 75 28.24 3.90 -3.27
CA SER A 75 27.33 2.89 -2.69
C SER A 75 27.25 1.59 -3.50
N SER A 76 28.42 0.98 -3.77
CA SER A 76 28.52 -0.28 -4.54
C SER A 76 27.64 -1.41 -3.99
N LYS A 77 27.47 -1.48 -2.66
CA LYS A 77 26.57 -2.46 -2.01
C LYS A 77 25.10 -2.25 -2.40
N LEU A 78 24.60 -1.01 -2.36
CA LEU A 78 23.21 -0.71 -2.70
C LEU A 78 22.93 -1.00 -4.18
N ALA A 79 23.84 -0.57 -5.05
CA ALA A 79 23.77 -0.87 -6.49
C ALA A 79 23.74 -2.38 -6.73
N PHE A 80 24.66 -3.13 -6.13
CA PHE A 80 24.72 -4.58 -6.27
C PHE A 80 23.44 -5.26 -5.77
N THR A 81 22.92 -4.88 -4.60
CA THR A 81 21.65 -5.41 -4.09
C THR A 81 20.49 -5.14 -5.05
N GLY A 82 20.37 -3.92 -5.57
CA GLY A 82 19.35 -3.57 -6.56
C GLY A 82 19.44 -4.41 -7.83
N VAL A 83 20.65 -4.63 -8.35
CA VAL A 83 20.89 -5.51 -9.52
C VAL A 83 20.49 -6.95 -9.20
N MET A 84 20.85 -7.50 -8.04
CA MET A 84 20.51 -8.89 -7.70
C MET A 84 18.99 -9.10 -7.61
N ILE A 85 18.26 -8.16 -7.00
CA ILE A 85 16.80 -8.23 -6.90
C ILE A 85 16.16 -8.11 -8.29
N THR A 86 16.62 -7.14 -9.10
CA THR A 86 16.13 -6.94 -10.47
C THR A 86 16.42 -8.15 -11.36
N ALA A 87 17.62 -8.72 -11.24
CA ALA A 87 18.02 -9.92 -11.97
C ALA A 87 17.16 -11.13 -11.58
N LEU A 88 16.84 -11.30 -10.30
CA LEU A 88 15.92 -12.34 -9.85
C LEU A 88 14.53 -12.18 -10.49
N ALA A 89 13.98 -10.96 -10.51
CA ALA A 89 12.71 -10.68 -11.15
C ALA A 89 12.73 -11.02 -12.66
N VAL A 90 13.82 -10.70 -13.36
CA VAL A 90 14.00 -11.04 -14.79
C VAL A 90 14.16 -12.55 -15.01
N VAL A 91 14.94 -13.25 -14.18
CA VAL A 91 15.12 -14.71 -14.26
C VAL A 91 13.79 -15.44 -14.04
N LEU A 92 12.95 -14.91 -13.16
CA LEU A 92 11.58 -15.38 -12.96
C LEU A 92 10.63 -14.92 -14.08
N GLY A 93 11.11 -14.37 -15.20
CA GLY A 93 10.33 -14.05 -16.39
C GLY A 93 9.94 -12.57 -16.56
N GLY A 94 10.10 -11.74 -15.53
CA GLY A 94 9.87 -10.30 -15.63
C GLY A 94 8.49 -9.94 -16.21
N HIS A 95 8.44 -9.05 -17.20
CA HIS A 95 7.19 -8.60 -17.82
C HIS A 95 6.52 -9.63 -18.74
N THR A 96 7.19 -10.73 -19.09
CA THR A 96 6.67 -11.73 -20.05
C THR A 96 6.05 -12.96 -19.38
N VAL A 97 5.89 -12.96 -18.05
CA VAL A 97 5.26 -14.09 -17.33
C VAL A 97 3.82 -14.24 -17.79
N GLU A 98 3.48 -15.37 -18.40
CA GLU A 98 2.10 -15.68 -18.79
C GLU A 98 1.26 -15.93 -17.54
N ILE A 99 0.01 -15.44 -17.55
CA ILE A 99 -0.93 -15.64 -16.44
C ILE A 99 -1.90 -16.70 -16.93
N ASP A 100 -1.81 -17.90 -16.34
CA ASP A 100 -2.71 -19.01 -16.65
C ASP A 100 -4.14 -18.72 -16.17
N GLU A 101 -5.11 -19.53 -16.61
CA GLU A 101 -6.45 -19.53 -16.02
C GLU A 101 -6.41 -20.17 -14.63
N PHE A 102 -7.03 -19.53 -13.64
CA PHE A 102 -7.07 -20.00 -12.26
C PHE A 102 -8.40 -19.67 -11.60
N GLU A 103 -8.72 -20.42 -10.54
CA GLU A 103 -9.81 -20.09 -9.63
C GLU A 103 -9.26 -19.27 -8.45
N GLN A 104 -10.01 -18.25 -8.03
CA GLN A 104 -9.60 -17.40 -6.93
C GLN A 104 -9.63 -18.19 -5.60
N SER A 105 -8.54 -18.15 -4.85
CA SER A 105 -8.51 -18.67 -3.48
C SER A 105 -9.49 -17.90 -2.57
N LEU A 106 -10.08 -18.58 -1.59
CA LEU A 106 -10.92 -17.98 -0.56
C LEU A 106 -10.19 -16.89 0.24
N TYR A 107 -8.87 -16.99 0.34
CA TYR A 107 -8.01 -16.01 0.98
C TYR A 107 -6.84 -15.70 0.04
N SER A 108 -6.62 -14.42 -0.25
CA SER A 108 -5.40 -13.94 -0.88
C SER A 108 -4.69 -12.94 0.03
N ILE A 109 -3.38 -12.87 -0.15
CA ILE A 109 -2.51 -11.83 0.39
C ILE A 109 -2.47 -10.74 -0.68
N SER A 110 -2.94 -9.54 -0.36
CA SER A 110 -3.08 -8.45 -1.32
C SER A 110 -1.73 -7.78 -1.66
N LEU A 111 -0.79 -8.55 -2.23
CA LEU A 111 0.51 -8.05 -2.64
C LEU A 111 0.37 -7.06 -3.81
N ASP A 112 -0.53 -7.32 -4.76
CA ASP A 112 -0.88 -6.37 -5.81
C ASP A 112 -1.28 -4.99 -5.26
N TRP A 113 -2.16 -4.98 -4.26
CA TRP A 113 -2.60 -3.76 -3.60
C TRP A 113 -1.44 -3.03 -2.93
N LEU A 114 -0.61 -3.73 -2.15
CA LEU A 114 0.58 -3.16 -1.53
C LEU A 114 1.48 -2.48 -2.58
N LEU A 115 1.74 -3.15 -3.70
CA LEU A 115 2.62 -2.64 -4.75
C LEU A 115 2.05 -1.40 -5.43
N ILE A 116 0.76 -1.44 -5.78
CA ILE A 116 0.05 -0.31 -6.38
C ILE A 116 0.08 0.89 -5.43
N ASP A 117 -0.26 0.69 -4.15
CA ASP A 117 -0.27 1.76 -3.16
C ASP A 117 1.11 2.34 -2.90
N ILE A 118 2.17 1.52 -2.83
CA ILE A 118 3.54 2.03 -2.74
C ILE A 118 3.85 2.90 -3.95
N VAL A 119 3.56 2.46 -5.17
CA VAL A 119 3.87 3.23 -6.39
C VAL A 119 3.08 4.53 -6.41
N VAL A 120 1.77 4.47 -6.20
CA VAL A 120 0.88 5.64 -6.30
C VAL A 120 1.14 6.64 -5.19
N LEU A 121 1.15 6.19 -3.92
CA LEU A 121 1.32 7.09 -2.79
C LEU A 121 2.74 7.67 -2.77
N SER A 122 3.78 6.89 -3.07
CA SER A 122 5.13 7.45 -3.13
C SER A 122 5.28 8.46 -4.27
N ALA A 123 4.71 8.19 -5.45
CA ALA A 123 4.76 9.11 -6.58
C ALA A 123 4.05 10.45 -6.30
N ILE A 124 3.03 10.47 -5.44
CA ILE A 124 2.32 11.69 -5.04
C ILE A 124 3.03 12.37 -3.87
N PHE A 125 3.21 11.64 -2.76
CA PHE A 125 3.57 12.24 -1.49
C PHE A 125 5.07 12.46 -1.34
N VAL A 126 5.94 11.61 -1.89
CA VAL A 126 7.39 11.82 -1.79
C VAL A 126 7.81 13.15 -2.46
N PRO A 127 7.34 13.50 -3.68
CA PRO A 127 7.62 14.83 -4.25
C PRO A 127 7.11 15.98 -3.38
N ILE A 128 5.86 15.91 -2.89
CA ILE A 128 5.30 16.94 -2.00
C ILE A 128 6.19 17.11 -0.77
N GLU A 129 6.59 16.00 -0.17
CA GLU A 129 7.43 15.94 1.00
C GLU A 129 8.88 16.39 0.78
N LEU A 130 9.36 16.36 -0.48
CA LEU A 130 10.70 16.81 -0.86
C LEU A 130 10.72 18.30 -1.23
N PHE A 131 9.71 18.76 -1.98
CA PHE A 131 9.66 20.12 -2.52
C PHE A 131 8.88 21.11 -1.63
N LEU A 132 7.93 20.63 -0.83
CA LEU A 132 7.10 21.43 0.07
C LEU A 132 7.13 20.90 1.52
N PRO A 133 8.31 20.63 2.12
CA PRO A 133 8.37 20.11 3.47
C PRO A 133 7.91 21.14 4.50
N LYS A 134 6.96 20.76 5.37
CA LYS A 134 6.61 21.60 6.54
C LYS A 134 7.71 21.60 7.61
N ARG A 135 8.44 20.49 7.74
CA ARG A 135 9.54 20.29 8.71
C ARG A 135 10.83 19.97 7.96
N GLU A 136 11.62 20.99 7.66
CA GLU A 136 12.85 20.85 6.84
C GLU A 136 13.94 19.97 7.50
N SER A 137 13.92 19.86 8.83
CA SER A 137 14.86 19.05 9.59
C SER A 137 14.49 17.56 9.67
N GLN A 138 13.28 17.18 9.26
CA GLN A 138 12.82 15.78 9.32
C GLN A 138 13.41 14.98 8.16
N THR A 139 14.15 13.92 8.47
CA THR A 139 14.67 12.98 7.47
C THR A 139 13.59 11.98 7.05
N LYS A 140 13.69 11.46 5.82
CA LYS A 140 12.80 10.39 5.33
C LYS A 140 13.07 9.04 5.99
N PHE A 141 14.34 8.80 6.33
CA PHE A 141 14.78 7.67 7.12
C PHE A 141 14.95 8.10 8.59
N HIS A 142 13.84 8.52 9.20
CA HIS A 142 13.78 8.85 10.64
C HIS A 142 13.85 7.58 11.50
N GLU A 143 14.05 7.67 12.81
CA GLU A 143 14.39 6.50 13.63
C GLU A 143 13.39 5.33 13.55
N GLU A 144 12.11 5.62 13.27
CA GLU A 144 11.03 4.63 13.24
C GLU A 144 10.55 4.26 11.83
N TRP A 145 11.20 4.73 10.76
CA TRP A 145 10.73 4.55 9.38
C TRP A 145 10.46 3.07 9.01
N ARG A 146 11.26 2.16 9.58
CA ARG A 146 11.10 0.71 9.37
C ARG A 146 9.85 0.17 10.04
N THR A 147 9.55 0.68 11.24
CA THR A 147 8.33 0.34 11.97
C THR A 147 7.13 0.79 11.17
N ASP A 148 7.13 2.02 10.66
CA ASP A 148 6.06 2.54 9.81
C ASP A 148 5.88 1.71 8.54
N LEU A 149 6.99 1.33 7.89
CA LEU A 149 6.94 0.50 6.69
C LEU A 149 6.35 -0.89 6.98
N VAL A 150 6.63 -1.48 8.14
CA VAL A 150 6.04 -2.77 8.54
C VAL A 150 4.54 -2.65 8.78
N TYR A 151 4.09 -1.60 9.50
CA TYR A 151 2.66 -1.36 9.70
C TYR A 151 1.93 -1.07 8.39
N PHE A 152 2.54 -0.27 7.52
CA PHE A 152 2.07 -0.04 6.16
C PHE A 152 1.94 -1.36 5.41
N ALA A 153 3.00 -2.18 5.34
CA ALA A 153 2.98 -3.44 4.63
C ALA A 153 1.90 -4.40 5.16
N ILE A 154 1.81 -4.61 6.48
CA ILE A 154 0.83 -5.52 7.08
C ILE A 154 -0.60 -5.06 6.80
N SER A 155 -0.91 -3.77 7.00
CA SER A 155 -2.27 -3.25 6.78
C SER A 155 -2.74 -3.39 5.34
N HIS A 156 -1.82 -3.30 4.38
CA HIS A 156 -2.14 -3.38 2.95
C HIS A 156 -2.18 -4.82 2.45
N LEU A 157 -1.26 -5.68 2.90
CA LEU A 157 -1.26 -7.11 2.57
C LEU A 157 -2.50 -7.84 3.10
N LEU A 158 -3.08 -7.36 4.19
CA LEU A 158 -4.26 -7.95 4.83
C LEU A 158 -5.57 -7.28 4.42
N VAL A 159 -5.59 -6.41 3.39
CA VAL A 159 -6.81 -5.67 3.04
C VAL A 159 -7.94 -6.59 2.58
N GLN A 160 -7.67 -7.60 1.75
CA GLN A 160 -8.72 -8.54 1.34
C GLN A 160 -9.22 -9.38 2.53
N LEU A 161 -8.30 -9.89 3.36
CA LEU A 161 -8.69 -10.63 4.57
C LEU A 161 -9.57 -9.78 5.49
N THR A 162 -9.19 -8.53 5.72
CA THR A 162 -9.96 -7.56 6.51
C THR A 162 -11.34 -7.34 5.88
N ALA A 163 -11.40 -7.15 4.57
CA ALA A 163 -12.67 -6.97 3.84
C ALA A 163 -13.59 -8.17 4.01
N VAL A 164 -13.08 -9.41 3.87
CA VAL A 164 -13.88 -10.64 4.05
C VAL A 164 -14.36 -10.78 5.51
N ILE A 165 -13.48 -10.58 6.48
CA ILE A 165 -13.81 -10.69 7.91
C ILE A 165 -14.91 -9.69 8.32
N ILE A 166 -14.98 -8.53 7.68
CA ILE A 166 -15.95 -7.48 8.04
C ILE A 166 -17.22 -7.59 7.20
N LYS A 167 -17.07 -7.66 5.87
CA LYS A 167 -18.19 -7.63 4.91
C LYS A 167 -19.05 -8.89 5.01
N THR A 168 -18.46 -10.08 5.09
CA THR A 168 -19.23 -11.33 5.06
C THR A 168 -20.15 -11.48 6.28
N PRO A 169 -19.70 -11.25 7.53
CA PRO A 169 -20.60 -11.27 8.67
C PRO A 169 -21.64 -10.15 8.63
N ALA A 170 -21.28 -8.95 8.17
CA ALA A 170 -22.24 -7.86 8.03
C ALA A 170 -23.37 -8.24 7.05
N GLU A 171 -23.04 -8.70 5.85
CA GLU A 171 -24.02 -9.18 4.88
C GLU A 171 -24.90 -10.30 5.43
N PHE A 172 -24.32 -11.23 6.21
CA PHE A 172 -25.08 -12.30 6.85
C PHE A 172 -26.05 -11.78 7.92
N ILE A 173 -25.60 -10.90 8.82
CA ILE A 173 -26.40 -10.34 9.90
C ILE A 173 -27.56 -9.50 9.36
N PHE A 174 -27.29 -8.68 8.34
CA PHE A 174 -28.26 -7.72 7.81
C PHE A 174 -29.18 -8.29 6.72
N ARG A 175 -28.92 -9.50 6.21
CA ARG A 175 -29.70 -10.13 5.12
C ARG A 175 -31.20 -10.13 5.38
N ASP A 176 -31.60 -10.45 6.60
CA ASP A 176 -33.00 -10.65 6.98
C ASP A 176 -33.63 -9.42 7.66
N TRP A 177 -32.92 -8.28 7.68
CA TRP A 177 -33.41 -7.04 8.33
C TRP A 177 -34.45 -6.28 7.48
N GLY A 178 -34.79 -6.79 6.29
CA GLY A 178 -35.76 -6.12 5.40
C GLY A 178 -35.25 -4.80 4.82
N LEU A 179 -33.93 -4.62 4.68
CA LEU A 179 -33.33 -3.38 4.19
C LEU A 179 -33.49 -3.16 2.68
N ASN A 180 -34.11 -4.10 1.95
CA ASN A 180 -34.28 -4.04 0.50
C ASN A 180 -35.04 -2.78 0.06
N ASP A 181 -36.09 -2.39 0.79
CA ASP A 181 -36.88 -1.19 0.48
C ASP A 181 -36.05 0.07 0.67
N VAL A 182 -35.24 0.12 1.73
CA VAL A 182 -34.32 1.23 2.00
C VAL A 182 -33.27 1.33 0.89
N GLN A 183 -32.67 0.20 0.51
CA GLN A 183 -31.69 0.15 -0.57
C GLN A 183 -32.30 0.58 -1.91
N SER A 184 -33.54 0.18 -2.20
CA SER A 184 -34.27 0.58 -3.41
C SER A 184 -34.52 2.09 -3.44
N VAL A 185 -34.96 2.67 -2.31
CA VAL A 185 -35.18 4.13 -2.21
C VAL A 185 -33.88 4.91 -2.40
N VAL A 186 -32.80 4.50 -1.71
CA VAL A 186 -31.50 5.19 -1.78
C VAL A 186 -30.88 5.06 -3.18
N SER A 187 -30.95 3.88 -3.81
CA SER A 187 -30.43 3.67 -5.16
C SER A 187 -31.20 4.45 -6.23
N GLY A 188 -32.45 4.85 -5.96
CA GLY A 188 -33.23 5.73 -6.81
C GLY A 188 -32.85 7.21 -6.73
N TRP A 189 -32.00 7.63 -5.78
CA TRP A 189 -31.54 9.02 -5.67
C TRP A 189 -30.51 9.37 -6.73
N PRO A 190 -30.33 10.66 -7.07
CA PRO A 190 -29.20 11.12 -7.88
C PRO A 190 -27.88 10.63 -7.30
N PHE A 191 -27.00 10.12 -8.16
CA PHE A 191 -25.72 9.50 -7.76
C PHE A 191 -24.90 10.38 -6.79
N LEU A 192 -24.80 11.70 -7.06
CA LEU A 192 -24.07 12.61 -6.20
C LEU A 192 -24.65 12.68 -4.77
N ILE A 193 -25.98 12.60 -4.63
CA ILE A 193 -26.63 12.58 -3.32
C ILE A 193 -26.28 11.29 -2.59
N GLN A 194 -26.28 10.15 -3.28
CA GLN A 194 -25.85 8.87 -2.70
C GLN A 194 -24.41 8.97 -2.18
N VAL A 195 -23.50 9.53 -2.97
CA VAL A 195 -22.08 9.72 -2.58
C VAL A 195 -21.96 10.60 -1.35
N PHE A 196 -22.62 11.77 -1.32
CA PHE A 196 -22.54 12.67 -0.16
C PHE A 196 -23.13 12.06 1.11
N VAL A 197 -24.25 11.34 0.99
CA VAL A 197 -24.84 10.62 2.13
C VAL A 197 -23.92 9.50 2.60
N ALA A 198 -23.31 8.73 1.68
CA ALA A 198 -22.36 7.68 2.03
C ALA A 198 -21.13 8.24 2.76
N ILE A 199 -20.55 9.35 2.27
CA ILE A 199 -19.44 10.04 2.94
C ILE A 199 -19.86 10.53 4.32
N LEU A 200 -21.01 11.20 4.44
CA LEU A 200 -21.49 11.71 5.72
C LEU A 200 -21.68 10.59 6.75
N VAL A 201 -22.30 9.47 6.35
CA VAL A 201 -22.52 8.32 7.24
C VAL A 201 -21.19 7.69 7.63
N ALA A 202 -20.28 7.46 6.67
CA ALA A 202 -18.96 6.92 6.93
C ALA A 202 -18.16 7.82 7.90
N ASP A 203 -18.15 9.13 7.69
CA ASP A 203 -17.46 10.10 8.55
C ASP A 203 -18.06 10.15 9.95
N LEU A 204 -19.39 10.11 10.10
CA LEU A 204 -20.04 10.09 11.41
C LEU A 204 -19.71 8.81 12.18
N CYS A 205 -19.71 7.65 11.51
CA CYS A 205 -19.29 6.38 12.09
C CYS A 205 -17.81 6.43 12.51
N GLN A 206 -16.92 6.86 11.61
CA GLN A 206 -15.49 6.95 11.87
C GLN A 206 -15.18 7.95 12.99
N TYR A 207 -15.83 9.12 13.02
CA TYR A 207 -15.72 10.10 14.10
C TYR A 207 -16.16 9.50 15.44
N THR A 208 -17.30 8.80 15.47
CA THR A 208 -17.84 8.21 16.71
C THR A 208 -16.90 7.15 17.27
N ILE A 209 -16.40 6.27 16.41
CA ILE A 209 -15.43 5.23 16.76
C ILE A 209 -14.11 5.86 17.23
N HIS A 210 -13.59 6.84 16.50
CA HIS A 210 -12.36 7.55 16.87
C HIS A 210 -12.51 8.27 18.22
N ARG A 211 -13.65 8.91 18.46
CA ARG A 211 -13.95 9.51 19.78
C ARG A 211 -14.04 8.46 20.88
N ALA A 212 -14.58 7.27 20.59
CA ALA A 212 -14.60 6.16 21.54
C ALA A 212 -13.18 5.67 21.86
N PHE A 213 -12.29 5.54 20.85
CA PHE A 213 -10.87 5.23 21.05
C PHE A 213 -10.19 6.20 22.02
N HIS A 214 -10.50 7.48 21.94
CA HIS A 214 -9.94 8.50 22.84
C HIS A 214 -10.61 8.58 24.21
N ARG A 215 -11.83 8.08 24.37
CA ARG A 215 -12.60 8.20 25.63
C ARG A 215 -12.51 6.96 26.52
N LEU A 216 -12.42 5.78 25.93
CA LEU A 216 -12.49 4.51 26.65
C LEU A 216 -11.07 3.95 26.88
N PRO A 217 -10.62 3.73 28.14
CA PRO A 217 -9.23 3.36 28.42
C PRO A 217 -8.75 2.07 27.74
N TYR A 218 -9.63 1.10 27.52
CA TYR A 218 -9.27 -0.16 26.85
C TYR A 218 -9.11 0.03 25.34
N LEU A 219 -9.95 0.84 24.70
CA LEU A 219 -9.81 1.18 23.28
C LEU A 219 -8.59 2.07 23.05
N TRP A 220 -8.30 2.98 23.97
CA TRP A 220 -7.10 3.82 23.91
C TRP A 220 -5.80 2.99 23.87
N ARG A 221 -5.71 1.87 24.60
CA ARG A 221 -4.50 1.02 24.56
C ARG A 221 -4.20 0.53 23.16
N VAL A 222 -5.23 0.18 22.39
CA VAL A 222 -5.12 -0.21 20.99
C VAL A 222 -4.73 1.00 20.15
N HIS A 223 -5.52 2.07 20.23
CA HIS A 223 -5.34 3.27 19.41
C HIS A 223 -4.07 4.08 19.72
N SER A 224 -3.47 3.88 20.89
CA SER A 224 -2.20 4.52 21.26
C SER A 224 -1.04 4.12 20.34
N VAL A 225 -1.14 2.99 19.63
CA VAL A 225 -0.21 2.61 18.56
C VAL A 225 -0.22 3.67 17.46
N HIS A 226 -1.40 4.14 17.05
CA HIS A 226 -1.54 5.23 16.08
C HIS A 226 -0.95 6.55 16.60
N HIS A 227 -1.19 6.88 17.86
CA HIS A 227 -0.63 8.10 18.48
C HIS A 227 0.84 7.98 18.87
N SER A 228 1.50 6.85 18.62
CA SER A 228 2.94 6.67 18.93
C SER A 228 3.88 7.33 17.91
N ILE A 229 3.34 7.86 16.81
CA ILE A 229 4.11 8.44 15.70
C ILE A 229 4.82 9.73 16.16
N TRP A 230 6.14 9.77 16.00
CA TRP A 230 6.95 10.98 16.26
C TRP A 230 7.23 11.83 15.02
N ALA A 231 7.48 11.17 13.89
CA ALA A 231 7.76 11.80 12.60
C ALA A 231 6.61 11.50 11.64
N VAL A 232 5.95 12.54 11.13
CA VAL A 232 4.82 12.39 10.22
C VAL A 232 5.33 12.43 8.80
N ASP A 233 5.22 11.31 8.11
CA ASP A 233 5.49 11.13 6.68
C ASP A 233 4.28 10.45 6.01
N TRP A 234 4.39 10.15 4.72
CA TRP A 234 3.31 9.61 3.91
C TRP A 234 2.89 8.19 4.28
N ILE A 235 3.72 7.41 4.98
CA ILE A 235 3.37 6.07 5.48
C ILE A 235 2.86 6.11 6.93
N ALA A 236 3.16 7.17 7.68
CA ALA A 236 2.81 7.31 9.09
C ALA A 236 1.32 7.06 9.38
N GLY A 237 0.42 7.47 8.46
CA GLY A 237 -1.03 7.23 8.59
C GLY A 237 -1.42 5.76 8.72
N SER A 238 -0.54 4.83 8.30
CA SER A 238 -0.78 3.38 8.35
C SER A 238 -0.28 2.71 9.63
N ARG A 239 0.30 3.45 10.58
CA ARG A 239 0.64 2.91 11.91
C ARG A 239 -0.65 2.67 12.71
N LEU A 240 -1.30 1.56 12.44
CA LEU A 240 -2.56 1.16 13.07
C LEU A 240 -2.42 -0.22 13.69
N HIS A 241 -3.00 -0.42 14.87
CA HIS A 241 -3.14 -1.77 15.40
C HIS A 241 -4.16 -2.55 14.55
N LEU A 242 -4.02 -3.87 14.39
CA LEU A 242 -4.95 -4.68 13.58
C LEU A 242 -6.41 -4.55 14.05
N VAL A 243 -6.62 -4.44 15.36
CA VAL A 243 -7.94 -4.17 15.94
C VAL A 243 -8.50 -2.80 15.54
N ASP A 244 -7.66 -1.76 15.40
CA ASP A 244 -8.12 -0.46 14.87
C ASP A 244 -8.63 -0.64 13.44
N ILE A 245 -7.88 -1.38 12.61
CA ILE A 245 -8.25 -1.67 11.22
C ILE A 245 -9.58 -2.40 11.17
N LEU A 246 -9.77 -3.45 11.97
CA LEU A 246 -11.00 -4.26 11.98
C LEU A 246 -12.25 -3.50 12.47
N ILE A 247 -12.07 -2.48 13.32
CA ILE A 247 -13.20 -1.70 13.85
C ILE A 247 -13.54 -0.53 12.92
N THR A 248 -12.58 0.00 12.16
CA THR A 248 -12.72 1.23 11.35
C THR A 248 -12.90 0.99 9.85
N ARG A 249 -12.91 -0.26 9.42
CA ARG A 249 -13.16 -0.68 8.04
C ARG A 249 -14.51 -1.40 7.95
#